data_AF-A0A5N1JWJ3-F1
#
_entry.id   AF-A0A5N1JWJ3-F1
#
_cell.length_a   1.000
_cell.length_b   1.000
_cell.length_c   1.000
_cell.angle_alpha   90.00
_cell.angle_beta   90.00
_cell.angle_gamma   90.00
#
_symmetry.space_group_name_H-M   'P 1'
#
loop_
_entity.id
_entity.type
_entity.pdbx_description
1 polymer ?
#
loop_
_entity_poly.entity_id
_entity_poly.type
_entity_poly.pdbx_seq_one_letter_code
_entity_poly.pdbx_strand_id
1 'polypeptide(L)'
;MEKQFVDLRDTLLRQGVVRRHAHLCVRELSHHFERLCEHYRAEGYPPDQVRARAARGLGDIRQLTQAMLNAPHLRSRCATTPFRALVVAPAAILILSLALTVIGLSMLSTALSPIAAQSLIKGTTSIFTGALPVVCGWWVASIAILQRLPAFWPVFALCLLAALSSLINCAIIVPEAPLPGLVCVTLRIGSENFGRITGDLLLTLMPYWIITQWQELRRYQA
;
A
#
# COMPACT_ATOMS: atom_id res chain seq x y z
N MET A 1 -6.14 -6.87 -29.90
CA MET A 1 -4.79 -6.98 -29.33
C MET A 1 -4.65 -6.17 -28.04
N GLU A 2 -5.02 -4.89 -28.02
CA GLU A 2 -4.92 -4.05 -26.81
C GLU A 2 -5.60 -4.65 -25.58
N LYS A 3 -6.81 -5.21 -25.73
CA LYS A 3 -7.52 -5.94 -24.66
C LYS A 3 -6.72 -7.14 -24.12
N GLN A 4 -6.05 -7.90 -24.98
CA GLN A 4 -5.23 -9.05 -24.56
C GLN A 4 -4.00 -8.62 -23.77
N PHE A 5 -3.41 -7.47 -24.11
CA PHE A 5 -2.30 -6.90 -23.34
C PHE A 5 -2.75 -6.38 -21.97
N VAL A 6 -3.96 -5.81 -21.88
CA VAL A 6 -4.58 -5.42 -20.61
C VAL A 6 -4.84 -6.64 -19.74
N ASP A 7 -5.41 -7.71 -20.31
CA ASP A 7 -5.68 -8.96 -19.60
C ASP A 7 -4.39 -9.66 -19.14
N LEU A 8 -3.34 -9.63 -19.96
CA LEU A 8 -2.00 -10.11 -19.60
C LEU A 8 -1.44 -9.35 -18.40
N ARG A 9 -1.44 -8.02 -18.46
CA ARG A 9 -0.99 -7.16 -17.36
C ARG A 9 -1.73 -7.50 -16.07
N ASP A 10 -3.05 -7.61 -16.15
CA ASP A 10 -3.90 -7.88 -15.00
C ASP A 10 -3.63 -9.27 -14.41
N THR A 11 -3.36 -10.27 -15.25
CA THR A 11 -2.96 -11.62 -14.84
C THR A 11 -1.60 -11.62 -14.15
N LEU A 12 -0.59 -10.94 -14.72
CA LEU A 12 0.74 -10.83 -14.13
C LEU A 12 0.71 -10.14 -12.76
N LEU A 13 -0.08 -9.07 -12.62
CA LEU A 13 -0.25 -8.37 -11.35
C LEU A 13 -0.92 -9.27 -10.29
N ARG A 14 -1.99 -9.99 -10.64
CA ARG A 14 -2.67 -10.91 -9.72
C ARG A 14 -1.77 -12.05 -9.24
N GLN A 15 -0.83 -12.48 -10.09
CA GLN A 15 0.13 -13.54 -9.77
C GLN A 15 1.39 -13.03 -9.05
N GLY A 16 1.45 -11.73 -8.73
CA GLY A 16 2.49 -11.15 -7.89
C GLY A 16 3.74 -10.66 -8.61
N VAL A 17 3.66 -10.42 -9.93
CA VAL A 17 4.73 -9.75 -10.68
C VAL A 17 4.80 -8.28 -10.29
N VAL A 18 6.01 -7.73 -10.17
CA VAL A 18 6.22 -6.31 -9.84
C VAL A 18 5.50 -5.40 -10.85
N ARG A 19 4.73 -4.42 -10.38
CA ARG A 19 3.95 -3.48 -11.22
C ARG A 19 4.78 -2.86 -12.35
N ARG A 20 5.99 -2.40 -12.04
CA ARG A 20 6.92 -1.80 -13.02
C ARG A 20 7.29 -2.78 -14.13
N HIS A 21 7.58 -4.04 -13.78
CA HIS A 21 7.93 -5.07 -14.75
C HIS A 21 6.73 -5.49 -15.60
N ALA A 22 5.54 -5.62 -14.99
CA ALA A 22 4.32 -5.91 -15.74
C ALA A 22 4.00 -4.80 -16.76
N HIS A 23 4.16 -3.51 -16.38
CA HIS A 23 3.97 -2.39 -17.30
C HIS A 23 5.04 -2.32 -18.39
N LEU A 24 6.31 -2.51 -18.01
CA LEU A 24 7.43 -2.48 -18.95
C LEU A 24 7.28 -3.58 -20.00
N CYS A 25 6.96 -4.81 -19.55
CA CYS A 25 6.71 -5.94 -20.43
C CYS A 25 5.57 -5.68 -21.42
N VAL A 26 4.42 -5.22 -20.93
CA VAL A 26 3.27 -4.93 -21.81
C VAL A 26 3.62 -3.84 -22.83
N ARG A 27 4.35 -2.81 -22.41
CA ARG A 27 4.83 -1.75 -23.30
C ARG A 27 5.84 -2.26 -24.33
N GLU A 28 6.73 -3.15 -23.93
CA GLU A 28 7.73 -3.74 -24.82
C GLU A 28 7.06 -4.67 -25.85
N LEU A 29 6.08 -5.46 -25.43
CA LEU A 29 5.26 -6.30 -26.31
C LEU A 29 4.42 -5.47 -27.28
N SER A 30 3.78 -4.39 -26.82
CA SER A 30 3.00 -3.53 -27.71
C SER A 30 3.90 -2.89 -28.77
N HIS A 31 5.08 -2.43 -28.36
CA HIS A 31 6.06 -1.85 -29.27
C HIS A 31 6.64 -2.89 -30.24
N HIS A 32 6.88 -4.12 -29.79
CA HIS A 32 7.31 -5.20 -30.68
C HIS A 32 6.22 -5.58 -31.69
N PHE A 33 4.95 -5.61 -31.26
CA PHE A 33 3.81 -5.83 -32.13
C PHE A 33 3.66 -4.71 -33.18
N GLU A 34 3.87 -3.45 -32.80
CA GLU A 34 3.89 -2.31 -33.71
C GLU A 34 5.00 -2.44 -34.75
N ARG A 35 6.23 -2.77 -34.32
CA ARG A 35 7.35 -3.04 -35.24
C ARG A 35 7.06 -4.17 -36.21
N LEU A 36 6.41 -5.26 -35.76
CA LEU A 36 5.99 -6.34 -36.64
C LEU A 36 4.93 -5.87 -37.66
N CYS A 37 3.99 -5.02 -37.23
CA CYS A 37 3.02 -4.43 -38.13
C CYS A 37 3.68 -3.55 -39.20
N GLU A 38 4.66 -2.73 -38.83
CA GLU A 38 5.43 -1.90 -39.75
C GLU A 38 6.22 -2.75 -40.74
N HIS A 39 6.89 -3.79 -40.26
CA HIS A 39 7.63 -4.73 -41.09
C HIS A 39 6.74 -5.39 -42.15
N TYR A 40 5.61 -5.98 -41.75
CA TYR A 40 4.69 -6.60 -42.71
C TYR A 40 4.02 -5.58 -43.64
N ARG A 41 3.80 -4.34 -43.19
CA ARG A 41 3.31 -3.29 -44.07
C ARG A 41 4.35 -2.93 -45.13
N ALA A 42 5.63 -2.86 -44.76
CA ALA A 42 6.73 -2.60 -45.69
C ALA A 42 6.93 -3.74 -46.69
N GLU A 43 6.62 -4.98 -46.30
CA GLU A 43 6.58 -6.15 -47.21
C GLU A 43 5.36 -6.15 -48.16
N GLY A 44 4.48 -5.14 -48.08
CA GLY A 44 3.35 -4.96 -49.00
C GLY A 44 2.10 -5.75 -48.62
N TYR A 45 2.00 -6.27 -47.39
CA TYR A 45 0.80 -6.97 -46.96
C TYR A 45 -0.40 -6.03 -46.78
N PRO A 46 -1.61 -6.47 -47.13
CA PRO A 46 -2.82 -5.67 -46.95
C PRO A 46 -3.10 -5.41 -45.45
N PRO A 47 -3.63 -4.22 -45.10
CA PRO A 47 -3.75 -3.75 -43.72
C PRO A 47 -4.54 -4.70 -42.80
N ASP A 48 -5.53 -5.40 -43.35
CA ASP A 48 -6.36 -6.36 -42.62
C ASP A 48 -5.60 -7.62 -42.23
N GLN A 49 -4.59 -8.01 -43.02
CA GLN A 49 -3.75 -9.19 -42.76
C GLN A 49 -2.52 -8.87 -41.91
N VAL A 50 -2.03 -7.61 -41.94
CA VAL A 50 -0.85 -7.17 -41.19
C VAL A 50 -1.01 -7.45 -39.69
N ARG A 51 -2.15 -7.09 -39.09
CA ARG A 51 -2.40 -7.31 -37.66
C ARG A 51 -2.50 -8.79 -37.31
N ALA A 52 -3.16 -9.59 -38.15
CA ALA A 52 -3.31 -11.02 -37.93
C ALA A 52 -1.97 -11.79 -38.07
N ARG A 53 -1.09 -11.33 -38.97
CA ARG A 53 0.27 -11.86 -39.12
C ARG A 53 1.18 -11.42 -37.98
N ALA A 54 1.15 -10.14 -37.60
CA ALA A 54 1.89 -9.63 -36.45
C ALA A 54 1.50 -10.34 -35.15
N ALA A 55 0.20 -10.65 -34.95
CA ALA A 55 -0.26 -11.41 -33.80
C ALA A 55 0.27 -12.85 -33.79
N ARG A 56 0.34 -13.51 -34.96
CA ARG A 56 0.95 -14.83 -35.10
C ARG A 56 2.47 -14.81 -34.88
N GLY A 57 3.16 -13.76 -35.35
CA GLY A 57 4.59 -13.57 -35.14
C GLY A 57 4.97 -13.33 -33.67
N LEU A 58 4.07 -12.74 -32.89
CA LEU A 58 4.26 -12.53 -31.45
C LEU A 58 4.22 -13.84 -30.63
N GLY A 59 3.63 -14.90 -31.18
CA GLY A 59 3.47 -16.20 -30.53
C GLY A 59 2.32 -16.28 -29.53
N ASP A 60 2.25 -17.39 -28.78
CA ASP A 60 1.19 -17.61 -27.78
C ASP A 60 1.45 -16.79 -26.51
N ILE A 61 0.60 -15.78 -26.28
CA ILE A 61 0.62 -14.94 -25.09
C ILE A 61 0.55 -15.78 -23.81
N ARG A 62 -0.14 -16.94 -23.81
CA ARG A 62 -0.23 -17.80 -22.63
C ARG A 62 1.11 -18.43 -22.28
N GLN A 63 1.86 -18.90 -23.27
CA GLN A 63 3.20 -19.46 -23.05
C GLN A 63 4.15 -18.39 -22.53
N LEU A 64 4.09 -17.18 -23.09
CA LEU A 64 4.86 -16.04 -22.60
C LEU A 64 4.50 -15.70 -21.15
N THR A 65 3.20 -15.66 -20.83
CA THR A 65 2.71 -15.44 -19.46
C THR A 65 3.32 -16.47 -18.52
N GLN A 66 3.24 -17.75 -18.87
CA GLN A 66 3.72 -18.85 -18.03
C GLN A 66 5.24 -18.81 -17.84
N ALA A 67 5.99 -18.48 -18.90
CA ALA A 67 7.43 -18.25 -18.80
C ALA A 67 7.78 -17.11 -17.83
N MET A 68 7.03 -15.99 -17.89
CA MET A 68 7.22 -14.87 -16.97
C MET A 68 6.84 -15.20 -15.52
N LEU A 69 5.81 -16.01 -15.30
CA LEU A 69 5.41 -16.46 -13.96
C LEU A 69 6.45 -17.40 -13.35
N ASN A 70 7.12 -18.20 -14.18
CA ASN A 70 8.18 -19.11 -13.75
C ASN A 70 9.52 -18.41 -13.47
N ALA A 71 9.68 -17.14 -13.87
CA ALA A 71 10.89 -16.37 -13.65
C ALA A 71 10.90 -15.75 -12.22
N PRO A 72 11.70 -16.28 -11.27
CA PRO A 72 11.65 -15.86 -9.87
C PRO A 72 12.10 -14.41 -9.65
N HIS A 73 12.96 -13.88 -10.53
CA HIS A 73 13.46 -12.50 -10.46
C HIS A 73 12.38 -11.44 -10.79
N LEU A 74 11.29 -11.83 -11.45
CA LEU A 74 10.18 -10.91 -11.79
C LEU A 74 9.14 -10.81 -10.66
N ARG A 75 9.20 -11.69 -9.66
CA ARG A 75 8.25 -11.71 -8.54
C ARG A 75 8.56 -10.61 -7.54
N SER A 76 7.54 -9.85 -7.15
CA SER A 76 7.69 -8.84 -6.10
C SER A 76 7.82 -9.51 -4.74
N ARG A 77 8.82 -9.13 -3.94
CA ARG A 77 8.94 -9.56 -2.53
C ARG A 77 7.70 -9.18 -1.70
N CYS A 78 7.00 -8.10 -2.05
CA CYS A 78 5.76 -7.71 -1.40
C CYS A 78 4.58 -8.62 -1.77
N ALA A 79 4.58 -9.19 -2.98
CA ALA A 79 3.54 -10.11 -3.41
C ALA A 79 3.79 -11.56 -2.93
N THR A 80 5.05 -11.96 -2.72
CA THR A 80 5.37 -13.28 -2.15
C THR A 80 5.09 -13.36 -0.65
N THR A 81 5.09 -12.23 0.06
CA THR A 81 4.79 -12.17 1.49
C THR A 81 3.89 -10.97 1.83
N PRO A 82 2.61 -10.99 1.43
CA PRO A 82 1.68 -9.87 1.65
C PRO A 82 1.54 -9.53 3.14
N PHE A 83 1.62 -10.53 4.02
CA PHE A 83 1.66 -10.31 5.47
C PHE A 83 2.82 -9.41 5.93
N ARG A 84 4.04 -9.64 5.42
CA ARG A 84 5.20 -8.82 5.82
C ARG A 84 5.05 -7.37 5.35
N ALA A 85 4.58 -7.18 4.13
CA ALA A 85 4.45 -5.85 3.54
C ALA A 85 3.26 -5.06 4.11
N LEU A 86 2.12 -5.71 4.36
CA LEU A 86 0.88 -5.04 4.79
C LEU A 86 0.68 -5.01 6.30
N VAL A 87 1.26 -5.95 7.03
CA VAL A 87 1.06 -6.07 8.48
C VAL A 87 2.33 -5.70 9.24
N VAL A 88 3.43 -6.41 8.97
CA VAL A 88 4.66 -6.24 9.75
C VAL A 88 5.29 -4.87 9.52
N ALA A 89 5.37 -4.41 8.27
CA ALA A 89 5.98 -3.12 7.96
C ALA A 89 5.27 -1.92 8.62
N PRO A 90 3.95 -1.71 8.47
CA PRO A 90 3.28 -0.58 9.12
C PRO A 90 3.26 -0.73 10.65
N ALA A 91 3.10 -1.95 11.20
CA ALA A 91 3.18 -2.17 12.64
C ALA A 91 4.57 -1.81 13.20
N ALA A 92 5.64 -2.23 12.52
CA ALA A 92 7.00 -1.90 12.91
C ALA A 92 7.26 -0.38 12.84
N ILE A 93 6.73 0.31 11.84
CA ILE A 93 6.85 1.77 11.71
C ILE A 93 6.12 2.49 12.84
N LEU A 94 4.91 2.03 13.21
CA LEU A 94 4.18 2.59 14.36
C LEU A 94 4.95 2.39 15.67
N ILE A 95 5.43 1.17 15.94
CA ILE A 95 6.18 0.86 17.16
C ILE A 95 7.49 1.63 17.23
N LEU A 96 8.24 1.67 16.12
CA LEU A 96 9.54 2.35 16.06
C LEU A 96 9.38 3.87 16.19
N SER A 97 8.39 4.46 15.50
CA SER A 97 8.13 5.90 15.60
C SER A 97 7.67 6.29 17.00
N LEU A 98 6.87 5.45 17.67
CA LEU A 98 6.49 5.67 19.07
C LEU A 98 7.72 5.61 19.99
N ALA A 99 8.56 4.58 19.85
CA ALA A 99 9.76 4.42 20.66
C ALA A 99 10.74 5.60 20.50
N LEU A 100 11.01 6.00 19.25
CA LEU A 100 11.85 7.17 18.94
C LEU A 100 11.30 8.45 19.55
N THR A 101 9.98 8.62 19.51
CA THR A 101 9.32 9.81 20.06
C THR A 101 9.42 9.85 21.58
N VAL A 102 9.19 8.73 22.25
CA VAL A 102 9.34 8.63 23.71
C VAL A 102 10.78 8.91 24.14
N ILE A 103 11.76 8.31 23.45
CA ILE A 103 13.18 8.57 23.71
C ILE A 103 13.52 10.04 23.47
N GLY A 104 13.09 10.60 22.33
CA GLY A 104 13.33 12.00 21.99
C GLY A 104 12.71 12.96 23.01
N LEU A 105 11.46 12.74 23.41
CA LEU A 105 10.81 13.54 24.46
C LEU A 105 11.51 13.40 25.81
N SER A 106 11.95 12.19 26.18
CA SER A 106 12.67 11.98 27.45
C SER A 106 13.97 12.79 27.50
N MET A 107 14.73 12.82 26.39
CA MET A 107 15.95 13.60 26.27
C MET A 107 15.71 15.11 26.19
N LEU A 108 14.62 15.55 25.55
CA LEU A 108 14.28 16.96 25.45
C LEU A 108 13.66 17.50 26.76
N SER A 109 12.99 16.65 27.53
CA SER A 109 12.30 17.06 28.76
C SER A 109 13.25 17.64 29.82
N THR A 110 14.54 17.27 29.79
CA THR A 110 15.57 17.83 30.67
C THR A 110 16.06 19.21 30.24
N ALA A 111 15.75 19.65 29.01
CA ALA A 111 16.26 20.90 28.41
C ALA A 111 15.17 21.95 28.15
N LEU A 112 13.88 21.57 28.19
CA LEU A 112 12.77 22.47 27.87
C LEU A 112 12.06 23.01 29.12
N SER A 113 11.51 24.22 28.99
CA SER A 113 10.59 24.77 29.98
C SER A 113 9.30 23.93 30.06
N PRO A 114 8.65 23.85 31.23
CA PRO A 114 7.46 23.02 31.44
C PRO A 114 6.30 23.37 30.49
N ILE A 115 6.16 24.65 30.12
CA ILE A 115 5.11 25.14 29.20
C ILE A 115 5.38 24.66 27.75
N ALA A 116 6.63 24.72 27.31
CA ALA A 116 7.03 24.24 25.97
C ALA A 116 6.93 22.71 25.87
N ALA A 117 7.33 22.00 26.94
CA ALA A 117 7.21 20.56 27.04
C ALA A 117 5.74 20.10 26.94
N GLN A 118 4.81 20.75 27.66
CA GLN A 118 3.38 20.41 27.59
C GLN A 118 2.78 20.61 26.20
N SER A 119 3.18 21.68 25.50
CA SER A 119 2.68 21.99 24.15
C SER A 119 3.17 20.96 23.12
N LEU A 120 4.45 20.58 23.19
CA LEU A 120 5.02 19.51 22.38
C LEU A 120 4.34 18.16 22.67
N ILE A 121 4.19 17.80 23.94
CA ILE A 121 3.53 16.56 24.37
C ILE A 121 2.12 16.45 23.79
N LYS A 122 1.30 17.51 23.92
CA LYS A 122 -0.06 17.54 23.37
C LYS A 122 -0.06 17.39 21.84
N GLY A 123 0.83 18.10 21.15
CA GLY A 123 0.98 18.01 19.69
C GLY A 123 1.36 16.60 19.25
N THR A 124 2.37 16.01 19.90
CA THR A 124 2.86 14.66 19.55
C THR A 124 1.79 13.61 19.83
N THR A 125 1.08 13.70 20.96
CA THR A 125 -0.03 12.80 21.27
C THR A 125 -1.12 12.90 20.20
N SER A 126 -1.52 14.11 19.81
CA SER A 126 -2.54 14.32 18.75
C SER A 126 -2.15 13.67 17.41
N ILE A 127 -0.87 13.78 17.01
CA ILE A 127 -0.37 13.17 15.77
C ILE A 127 -0.40 11.64 15.85
N PHE A 128 0.11 11.06 16.94
CA PHE A 128 0.23 9.61 17.11
C PHE A 128 -1.13 8.94 17.26
N THR A 129 -2.08 9.58 17.94
CA THR A 129 -3.40 9.00 18.19
C THR A 129 -4.45 9.38 17.15
N GLY A 130 -4.11 10.23 16.17
CA GLY A 130 -5.04 10.68 15.13
C GLY A 130 -4.50 10.51 13.71
N ALA A 131 -3.47 11.27 13.34
CA ALA A 131 -2.99 11.32 11.97
C ALA A 131 -2.22 10.07 11.55
N LEU A 132 -1.37 9.54 12.42
CA LEU A 132 -0.44 8.46 12.11
C LEU A 132 -1.14 7.15 11.68
N PRO A 133 -2.16 6.65 12.41
CA PRO A 133 -2.88 5.43 12.03
C PRO A 133 -3.60 5.57 10.69
N VAL A 134 -4.17 6.75 10.43
CA VAL A 134 -4.85 7.07 9.17
C VAL A 134 -3.89 7.04 8.00
N VAL A 135 -2.73 7.69 8.14
CA VAL A 135 -1.68 7.71 7.10
C VAL A 135 -1.15 6.30 6.84
N CYS A 136 -0.91 5.51 7.89
CA CYS A 136 -0.52 4.11 7.73
C CYS A 136 -1.61 3.29 7.02
N GLY A 137 -2.89 3.46 7.37
CA GLY A 137 -4.00 2.79 6.71
C GLY A 137 -4.12 3.17 5.24
N TRP A 138 -3.95 4.45 4.90
CA TRP A 138 -3.89 4.93 3.51
C TRP A 138 -2.74 4.31 2.73
N TRP A 139 -1.58 4.15 3.37
CA TRP A 139 -0.44 3.53 2.72
C TRP A 139 -0.66 2.03 2.46
N VAL A 140 -1.23 1.31 3.42
CA VAL A 140 -1.63 -0.11 3.27
C VAL A 140 -2.66 -0.26 2.16
N ALA A 141 -3.70 0.57 2.14
CA ALA A 141 -4.72 0.56 1.08
C ALA A 141 -4.10 0.85 -0.29
N SER A 142 -3.21 1.84 -0.38
CA SER A 142 -2.51 2.17 -1.62
C SER A 142 -1.66 1.01 -2.13
N ILE A 143 -0.87 0.36 -1.26
CA ILE A 143 -0.07 -0.81 -1.65
C ILE A 143 -0.96 -1.96 -2.10
N ALA A 144 -2.04 -2.24 -1.37
CA ALA A 144 -2.97 -3.31 -1.71
C ALA A 144 -3.64 -3.10 -3.07
N ILE A 145 -4.04 -1.87 -3.39
CA ILE A 145 -4.63 -1.50 -4.68
C ILE A 145 -3.58 -1.58 -5.79
N LEU A 146 -2.39 -1.04 -5.55
CA LEU A 146 -1.30 -1.03 -6.53
C LEU A 146 -0.80 -2.45 -6.86
N GLN A 147 -0.85 -3.36 -5.90
CA GLN A 147 -0.45 -4.76 -6.05
C GLN A 147 -1.64 -5.69 -6.33
N ARG A 148 -2.87 -5.15 -6.42
CA ARG A 148 -4.12 -5.89 -6.63
C ARG A 148 -4.24 -7.15 -5.75
N LEU A 149 -3.87 -7.01 -4.48
CA LEU A 149 -3.94 -8.10 -3.52
C LEU A 149 -5.41 -8.46 -3.25
N PRO A 150 -5.72 -9.74 -2.94
CA PRO A 150 -7.09 -10.13 -2.66
C PRO A 150 -7.58 -9.38 -1.41
N ALA A 151 -8.82 -8.89 -1.47
CA ALA A 151 -9.40 -7.94 -0.50
C ALA A 151 -9.30 -8.41 0.97
N PHE A 152 -9.23 -9.72 1.20
CA PHE A 152 -9.01 -10.30 2.52
C PHE A 152 -7.77 -9.73 3.24
N TRP A 153 -6.62 -9.61 2.56
CA TRP A 153 -5.37 -9.15 3.18
C TRP A 153 -5.39 -7.68 3.64
N PRO A 154 -5.79 -6.69 2.81
CA PRO A 154 -5.90 -5.31 3.27
C PRO A 154 -6.95 -5.14 4.36
N VAL A 155 -8.10 -5.82 4.28
CA VAL A 155 -9.11 -5.76 5.36
C VAL A 155 -8.53 -6.30 6.67
N PHE A 156 -7.88 -7.46 6.63
CA PHE A 156 -7.21 -8.04 7.80
C PHE A 156 -6.13 -7.11 8.37
N ALA A 157 -5.29 -6.53 7.50
CA ALA A 157 -4.24 -5.61 7.90
C ALA A 157 -4.81 -4.33 8.54
N LEU A 158 -5.87 -3.75 7.97
CA LEU A 158 -6.54 -2.57 8.52
C LEU A 158 -7.22 -2.87 9.85
N CYS A 159 -7.87 -4.03 10.00
CA CYS A 159 -8.43 -4.47 11.27
C CYS A 159 -7.35 -4.60 12.34
N LEU A 160 -6.22 -5.24 12.01
CA LEU A 160 -5.11 -5.39 12.95
C LEU A 160 -4.48 -4.04 13.30
N LEU A 161 -4.32 -3.15 12.31
CA LEU A 161 -3.77 -1.81 12.50
C LEU A 161 -4.68 -0.96 13.40
N ALA A 162 -5.99 -1.01 13.19
CA ALA A 162 -6.98 -0.32 14.03
C ALA A 162 -6.97 -0.88 15.46
N ALA A 163 -6.88 -2.20 15.62
CA ALA A 163 -6.72 -2.83 16.94
C ALA A 163 -5.43 -2.36 17.62
N LEU A 164 -4.28 -2.40 16.93
CA LEU A 164 -3.00 -1.90 17.43
C LEU A 164 -3.05 -0.41 17.81
N SER A 165 -3.63 0.43 16.95
CA SER A 165 -3.83 1.86 17.21
C SER A 165 -4.63 2.08 18.49
N SER A 166 -5.73 1.35 18.65
CA SER A 166 -6.58 1.46 19.83
C SER A 166 -5.94 0.98 21.13
N LEU A 167 -4.92 0.12 21.07
CA LEU A 167 -4.17 -0.32 22.25
C LEU A 167 -3.18 0.75 22.71
N ILE A 168 -2.76 1.64 21.81
CA ILE A 168 -1.79 2.69 22.09
C ILE A 168 -2.53 3.91 22.65
N ASN A 169 -2.57 4.03 23.98
CA ASN A 169 -3.10 5.21 24.67
C ASN A 169 -1.97 5.91 25.43
N CYS A 170 -1.27 6.83 24.76
CA CYS A 170 -0.16 7.56 25.35
C CYS A 170 -0.68 8.70 26.22
N ALA A 171 -0.71 8.49 27.54
CA ALA A 171 -1.06 9.52 28.52
C ALA A 171 0.21 9.98 29.26
N ILE A 172 0.83 11.06 28.76
CA ILE A 172 2.01 11.64 29.39
C ILE A 172 1.54 12.58 30.52
N ILE A 173 1.79 12.20 31.78
CA ILE A 173 1.43 12.98 32.97
C ILE A 173 2.63 13.82 33.37
N VAL A 174 2.56 15.14 33.18
CA VAL A 174 3.59 16.07 33.65
C VAL A 174 3.23 16.49 35.09
N PRO A 175 4.04 16.16 36.11
CA PRO A 175 3.76 16.58 37.48
C PRO A 175 3.91 18.11 37.65
N GLU A 176 3.03 18.73 38.43
CA GLU A 176 3.03 20.17 38.75
C GLU A 176 4.13 20.60 39.75
N ALA A 177 4.90 19.66 40.30
CA ALA A 177 5.91 19.88 41.34
C ALA A 177 7.33 19.54 40.83
N PRO A 178 8.44 19.89 41.53
CA PRO A 178 9.81 19.83 41.00
C PRO A 178 10.39 18.41 41.01
N LEU A 179 9.62 17.47 40.47
CA LEU A 179 10.01 16.09 40.24
C LEU A 179 10.26 15.90 38.74
N PRO A 180 11.23 15.07 38.35
CA PRO A 180 11.49 14.78 36.94
C PRO A 180 10.21 14.28 36.25
N GLY A 181 9.92 14.82 35.06
CA GLY A 181 8.72 14.50 34.31
C GLY A 181 8.62 13.00 34.03
N LEU A 182 7.55 12.37 34.51
CA LEU A 182 7.31 10.94 34.33
C LEU A 182 6.51 10.71 33.04
N VAL A 183 7.17 10.21 32.00
CA VAL A 183 6.49 9.78 30.78
C VAL A 183 5.84 8.43 31.04
N CYS A 184 4.56 8.44 31.43
CA CYS A 184 3.78 7.21 31.51
C CYS A 184 3.23 6.85 30.12
N VAL A 185 3.41 5.59 29.72
CA VAL A 185 2.75 5.04 28.53
C VAL A 185 1.83 3.95 29.03
N THR A 186 0.52 4.19 28.96
CA THR A 186 -0.48 3.23 29.43
C THR A 186 -1.06 2.45 28.26
N LEU A 187 -0.85 1.14 28.25
CA LEU A 187 -1.63 0.25 27.38
C LEU A 187 -3.00 0.06 28.04
N ARG A 188 -4.03 0.74 27.51
CA ARG A 188 -5.40 0.65 28.05
C ARG A 188 -6.28 -0.12 27.07
N ILE A 189 -6.66 -1.33 27.47
CA ILE A 189 -7.62 -2.18 26.75
C ILE A 189 -8.99 -1.94 27.41
N GLY A 190 -9.85 -1.16 26.77
CA GLY A 190 -11.16 -0.79 27.33
C GLY A 190 -12.22 -0.60 26.26
N SER A 191 -13.49 -0.91 26.58
CA SER A 191 -14.64 -0.78 25.69
C SER A 191 -14.93 0.67 25.27
N GLU A 192 -14.45 1.64 26.04
CA GLU A 192 -14.50 3.07 25.72
C GLU A 192 -13.74 3.45 24.43
N ASN A 193 -12.82 2.60 23.97
CA ASN A 193 -12.07 2.84 22.73
C ASN A 193 -12.79 2.33 21.47
N PHE A 194 -13.94 1.64 21.61
CA PHE A 194 -14.64 1.00 20.49
C PHE A 194 -15.15 2.00 19.44
N GLY A 195 -15.61 3.17 19.89
CA GLY A 195 -16.00 4.25 18.98
C GLY A 195 -14.83 4.77 18.14
N ARG A 196 -13.63 4.81 18.73
CA ARG A 196 -12.40 5.25 18.05
C ARG A 196 -11.90 4.21 17.06
N ILE A 197 -11.93 2.92 17.43
CA ILE A 197 -11.65 1.81 16.51
C ILE A 197 -12.54 1.92 15.27
N THR A 198 -13.84 2.11 15.48
CA THR A 198 -14.81 2.18 14.37
C THR A 198 -14.57 3.41 13.50
N GLY A 199 -14.27 4.55 14.12
CA GLY A 199 -13.91 5.79 13.41
C GLY A 199 -12.66 5.64 12.55
N ASP A 200 -11.56 5.14 13.13
CA ASP A 200 -10.31 4.92 12.41
C ASP A 200 -10.49 3.89 11.28
N LEU A 201 -11.28 2.84 11.51
CA LEU A 201 -11.56 1.81 10.52
C LEU A 201 -12.39 2.37 9.35
N LEU A 202 -13.42 3.17 9.63
CA LEU A 202 -14.21 3.86 8.60
C LEU A 202 -13.34 4.84 7.80
N LEU A 203 -12.53 5.65 8.49
CA LEU A 203 -11.68 6.66 7.85
C LEU A 203 -10.58 6.02 6.99
N THR A 204 -10.06 4.86 7.39
CA THR A 204 -9.06 4.10 6.65
C THR A 204 -9.65 3.23 5.53
N LEU A 205 -10.93 2.84 5.64
CA LEU A 205 -11.66 2.14 4.57
C LEU A 205 -12.20 3.08 3.49
N MET A 206 -12.50 4.34 3.83
CA MET A 206 -13.04 5.32 2.89
C MET A 206 -12.23 5.45 1.58
N PRO A 207 -10.89 5.55 1.59
CA PRO A 207 -10.10 5.65 0.36
C PRO A 207 -10.11 4.35 -0.43
N TYR A 208 -10.11 3.20 0.26
CA TYR A 208 -10.19 1.90 -0.38
C TYR A 208 -11.51 1.78 -1.15
N TRP A 209 -12.62 2.18 -0.54
CA TRP A 209 -13.94 2.23 -1.17
C TRP A 209 -13.98 3.19 -2.36
N ILE A 210 -13.50 4.43 -2.20
CA ILE A 210 -13.47 5.43 -3.28
C ILE A 210 -12.69 4.91 -4.50
N ILE A 211 -11.50 4.34 -4.25
CA ILE A 211 -10.61 3.92 -5.34
C ILE A 211 -11.12 2.65 -6.00
N THR A 212 -11.70 1.70 -5.26
CA THR A 212 -12.29 0.48 -5.85
C THR A 212 -13.51 0.83 -6.70
N GLN A 213 -14.41 1.68 -6.20
CA GLN A 213 -15.55 2.20 -6.97
C GLN A 213 -15.11 2.92 -8.25
N TRP A 214 -14.10 3.78 -8.16
CA TRP A 214 -13.56 4.48 -9.32
C TRP A 214 -12.95 3.53 -10.37
N GLN A 215 -12.30 2.45 -9.92
CA GLN A 215 -11.77 1.43 -10.82
C GLN A 215 -12.88 0.63 -11.52
N GLU A 216 -13.99 0.34 -10.84
CA GLU A 216 -15.15 -0.31 -11.45
C GLU A 216 -15.79 0.58 -12.51
N LEU A 217 -15.99 1.87 -12.23
CA LEU A 217 -16.51 2.83 -13.20
C LEU A 217 -15.64 2.93 -14.46
N ARG A 218 -14.31 2.92 -14.31
CA ARG A 218 -13.40 2.90 -15.47
C ARG A 218 -13.52 1.65 -16.35
N ARG A 219 -13.91 0.50 -15.77
CA ARG A 219 -14.09 -0.74 -16.55
C ARG A 219 -15.38 -0.72 -17.38
N TYR A 220 -16.38 0.06 -16.98
CA TYR A 220 -17.62 0.22 -17.76
C TYR A 220 -17.48 1.21 -18.93
N GLN A 221 -16.49 2.09 -18.88
CA GLN A 221 -16.27 3.13 -19.90
C GLN A 221 -15.23 2.73 -20.97
N ALA A 222 -14.56 1.59 -20.83
CA ALA A 222 -13.52 1.08 -21.75
C ALA A 222 -13.98 -0.19 -22.46
#